data_AF-T1EJ24-F1
#
_entry.id   AF-T1EJ24-F1
#
_cell.length_a   1.000
_cell.length_b   1.000
_cell.length_c   1.000
_cell.angle_alpha   90.00
_cell.angle_beta   90.00
_cell.angle_gamma   90.00
#
_symmetry.space_group_name_H-M   'P 1'
#
loop_
_entity.id
_entity.type
_entity.pdbx_description
1 polymer ?
#
loop_
_entity_poly.entity_id
_entity_poly.type
_entity_poly.pdbx_seq_one_letter_code
_entity_poly.pdbx_strand_id
1 'polypeptide(L)'
;MSLYNEAGRILNMIENKKGGLKNMVYNCKYKNKKKLNALLSETIKYSTILKEIIKKCPTLKKEKSLKDGSLLTVVLYEFLFGSSDQLPQNLLAMLNKSSSALNVQLNFLKSSKKLNENNELVVQGDEETKIKLPRYVRVNTLQATTADVVEHFQKDGFIHVRHICRDYNEFLTEVGKLKAKEFMTDYTLKDLLVFHPGTSFFGHMLYDRGDIILQDKASCLAASALAPPPGSKVIDSCAAPGNKTSYLAAIMENKGKIHAFDRDAHRFSTMQTMLLKAGVLCAVCKNLDFLTVNWKGRNANDAGCGSSYDDVEFMLVDPSCSGSGRNDVTTSSSKSKLLIGRLKSLSNFQSMLLNHAMRNFPSVQRLVYSTCSIHKEENEDVVLDALQRNKHFRLVRIFPEIISRG
;
A
#
# COMPACT_ATOMS: atom_id res chain seq x y z
N MET A 1 9.77 -12.74 -23.59
CA MET A 1 8.95 -11.51 -23.58
C MET A 1 9.91 -10.34 -23.31
N SER A 2 9.96 -9.33 -24.18
CA SER A 2 10.91 -8.23 -24.02
C SER A 2 10.57 -7.38 -22.80
N LEU A 3 11.59 -6.83 -22.13
CA LEU A 3 11.44 -5.95 -20.96
C LEU A 3 10.43 -4.83 -21.22
N TYR A 4 10.59 -4.14 -22.37
CA TYR A 4 9.77 -2.99 -22.74
C TYR A 4 8.32 -3.37 -23.05
N ASN A 5 8.06 -4.50 -23.70
CA ASN A 5 6.69 -4.94 -23.96
C ASN A 5 5.95 -5.27 -22.66
N GLU A 6 6.63 -5.91 -21.71
CA GLU A 6 6.01 -6.20 -20.40
C GLU A 6 5.82 -4.91 -19.59
N ALA A 7 6.78 -3.99 -19.62
CA ALA A 7 6.64 -2.67 -19.00
C ALA A 7 5.45 -1.89 -19.61
N GLY A 8 5.33 -1.83 -20.94
CA GLY A 8 4.19 -1.19 -21.61
C GLY A 8 2.85 -1.79 -21.19
N ARG A 9 2.76 -3.13 -21.14
CA ARG A 9 1.57 -3.85 -20.66
C ARG A 9 1.21 -3.49 -19.23
N ILE A 10 2.19 -3.48 -18.31
CA ILE A 10 1.97 -3.14 -16.90
C ILE A 10 1.58 -1.67 -16.75
N LEU A 11 2.23 -0.75 -17.47
CA LEU A 11 1.91 0.67 -17.42
C LEU A 11 0.46 0.91 -17.87
N ASN A 12 0.03 0.26 -18.96
CA ASN A 12 -1.36 0.31 -19.44
C ASN A 12 -2.36 -0.19 -18.39
N MET A 13 -2.01 -1.27 -17.66
CA MET A 13 -2.83 -1.77 -16.55
C MET A 13 -2.93 -0.77 -15.38
N ILE A 14 -1.83 -0.10 -15.04
CA ILE A 14 -1.79 0.92 -13.98
C ILE A 14 -2.62 2.14 -14.38
N GLU A 15 -2.47 2.61 -15.62
CA GLU A 15 -3.24 3.75 -16.15
C GLU A 15 -4.75 3.46 -16.16
N ASN A 16 -5.13 2.22 -16.44
CA ASN A 16 -6.51 1.74 -16.35
C ASN A 16 -6.94 1.31 -14.94
N LYS A 17 -6.17 1.65 -13.90
CA LYS A 17 -6.47 1.39 -12.49
C LYS A 17 -6.74 -0.08 -12.16
N LYS A 18 -6.14 -1.02 -12.90
CA LYS A 18 -6.29 -2.47 -12.67
C LYS A 18 -5.47 -2.99 -11.48
N GLY A 19 -4.62 -2.16 -10.88
CA GLY A 19 -3.87 -2.47 -9.66
C GLY A 19 -2.61 -1.63 -9.50
N GLY A 20 -1.89 -1.83 -8.39
CA GLY A 20 -0.67 -1.09 -8.07
C GLY A 20 0.59 -1.66 -8.75
N LEU A 21 1.58 -0.80 -9.01
CA LEU A 21 2.84 -1.13 -9.70
C LEU A 21 3.52 -2.37 -9.12
N LYS A 22 3.79 -2.37 -7.81
CA LYS A 22 4.53 -3.47 -7.16
C LYS A 22 3.84 -4.82 -7.30
N ASN A 23 2.51 -4.85 -7.17
CA ASN A 23 1.72 -6.08 -7.32
C ASN A 23 1.78 -6.60 -8.77
N MET A 24 1.63 -5.70 -9.75
CA MET A 24 1.69 -6.05 -11.17
C MET A 24 3.08 -6.56 -11.57
N VAL A 25 4.15 -5.93 -11.07
CA VAL A 25 5.52 -6.38 -11.30
C VAL A 25 5.76 -7.73 -10.64
N TYR A 26 5.36 -7.92 -9.38
CA TYR A 26 5.55 -9.19 -8.67
C TYR A 26 4.85 -10.35 -9.39
N ASN A 27 3.63 -10.15 -9.90
CA ASN A 27 2.84 -11.20 -10.55
C ASN A 27 3.13 -11.41 -12.05
N CYS A 28 3.95 -10.59 -12.69
CA CYS A 28 4.23 -10.75 -14.13
C CYS A 28 5.04 -12.01 -14.47
N LYS A 29 5.17 -12.35 -15.75
CA LYS A 29 6.02 -13.50 -16.18
C LYS A 29 7.49 -13.13 -16.44
N TYR A 30 7.84 -11.84 -16.36
CA TYR A 30 9.19 -11.37 -16.68
C TYR A 30 10.19 -11.66 -15.55
N LYS A 31 11.31 -12.32 -15.88
CA LYS A 31 12.28 -12.84 -14.89
C LYS A 31 12.95 -11.73 -14.06
N ASN A 32 13.43 -10.65 -14.68
CA ASN A 32 14.19 -9.61 -13.98
C ASN A 32 13.27 -8.50 -13.44
N LYS A 33 12.62 -8.82 -12.33
CA LYS A 33 11.60 -8.00 -11.68
C LYS A 33 12.16 -6.69 -11.13
N LYS A 34 13.41 -6.71 -10.66
CA LYS A 34 14.13 -5.52 -10.18
C LYS A 34 14.31 -4.50 -11.31
N LYS A 35 14.81 -4.94 -12.47
CA LYS A 35 14.99 -4.08 -13.65
C LYS A 35 13.65 -3.54 -14.16
N LEU A 36 12.63 -4.40 -14.22
CA LEU A 36 11.28 -4.00 -14.64
C LEU A 36 10.65 -2.98 -13.69
N ASN A 37 10.78 -3.17 -12.37
CA ASN A 37 10.28 -2.22 -11.39
C ASN A 37 10.98 -0.87 -11.48
N ALA A 38 12.31 -0.86 -11.65
CA ALA A 38 13.09 0.38 -11.79
C ALA A 38 12.65 1.17 -13.02
N LEU A 39 12.60 0.52 -14.19
CA LEU A 39 12.15 1.14 -15.44
C LEU A 39 10.74 1.74 -15.31
N LEU A 40 9.80 0.98 -14.76
CA LEU A 40 8.42 1.44 -14.59
C LEU A 40 8.29 2.58 -13.58
N SER A 41 9.01 2.51 -12.45
CA SER A 41 8.97 3.55 -11.42
C SER A 41 9.43 4.89 -11.99
N GLU A 42 10.55 4.88 -12.72
CA GLU A 42 11.05 6.08 -13.38
C GLU A 42 10.13 6.53 -14.53
N THR A 43 9.64 5.61 -15.37
CA THR A 43 8.70 5.98 -16.44
C THR A 43 7.46 6.70 -15.88
N ILE A 44 6.91 6.20 -14.76
CA ILE A 44 5.76 6.82 -14.08
C ILE A 44 6.14 8.21 -13.55
N LYS A 45 7.32 8.35 -12.94
CA LYS A 45 7.85 9.63 -12.45
C LYS A 45 7.91 10.69 -13.56
N TYR A 46 8.26 10.31 -14.79
CA TYR A 46 8.31 11.20 -15.95
C TYR A 46 7.00 11.22 -16.77
N SER A 47 5.95 10.48 -16.38
CA SER A 47 4.77 10.24 -17.23
C SER A 47 4.09 11.52 -17.71
N THR A 48 3.99 12.55 -16.88
CA THR A 48 3.31 13.82 -17.25
C THR A 48 4.09 14.54 -18.36
N ILE A 49 5.41 14.62 -18.20
CA ILE A 49 6.33 15.24 -19.15
C ILE A 49 6.34 14.45 -20.47
N LEU A 50 6.43 13.12 -20.38
CA LEU A 50 6.43 12.24 -21.54
C LEU A 50 5.14 12.37 -22.35
N LYS A 51 3.98 12.43 -21.69
CA LYS A 51 2.68 12.64 -22.37
C LYS A 51 2.59 14.01 -23.04
N GLU A 52 3.17 15.05 -22.45
CA GLU A 52 3.24 16.38 -23.04
C GLU A 52 4.12 16.38 -24.31
N ILE A 53 5.30 15.77 -24.25
CA ILE A 53 6.21 15.60 -25.39
C ILE A 53 5.49 14.82 -26.51
N ILE A 54 4.86 13.69 -26.19
CA ILE A 54 4.10 12.88 -27.16
C ILE A 54 2.96 13.69 -27.81
N LYS A 55 2.29 14.57 -27.06
CA LYS A 55 1.23 15.43 -27.60
C LYS A 55 1.79 16.47 -28.58
N LYS A 56 2.98 17.02 -28.30
CA LYS A 56 3.66 18.04 -29.10
C LYS A 56 4.51 17.47 -30.26
N CYS A 57 4.67 16.15 -30.35
CA CYS A 57 5.36 15.45 -31.43
C CYS A 57 4.38 14.55 -32.23
N PRO A 58 3.64 15.08 -33.23
CA PRO A 58 2.65 14.32 -33.99
C PRO A 58 3.23 13.15 -34.79
N THR A 59 4.51 13.20 -35.14
CA THR A 59 5.22 12.13 -35.87
C THR A 59 5.20 10.81 -35.10
N LEU A 60 5.27 10.86 -33.77
CA LEU A 60 5.26 9.66 -32.92
C LEU A 60 3.88 8.98 -32.88
N LYS A 61 2.79 9.72 -33.12
CA LYS A 61 1.42 9.17 -33.11
C LYS A 61 1.06 8.43 -34.40
N LYS A 62 1.80 8.66 -35.49
CA LYS A 62 1.53 8.04 -36.81
C LYS A 62 2.16 6.65 -36.95
N GLU A 63 3.02 6.27 -36.01
CA GLU A 63 3.83 5.06 -36.12
C GLU A 63 3.04 3.81 -35.70
N LYS A 64 2.61 3.04 -36.70
CA LYS A 64 1.77 1.83 -36.56
C LYS A 64 2.40 0.74 -35.67
N SER A 65 3.72 0.78 -35.45
CA SER A 65 4.47 -0.20 -34.64
C SER A 65 4.15 -0.13 -33.15
N LEU A 66 3.66 1.00 -32.65
CA LEU A 66 3.34 1.23 -31.24
C LEU A 66 1.89 1.71 -31.10
N LYS A 67 0.94 0.81 -31.35
CA LYS A 67 -0.50 1.09 -31.12
C LYS A 67 -0.84 1.33 -29.64
N ASP A 68 0.01 0.91 -28.72
CA ASP A 68 -0.17 1.09 -27.28
C ASP A 68 0.62 2.33 -26.80
N GLY A 69 -0.11 3.38 -26.40
CA GLY A 69 0.47 4.63 -25.90
C GLY A 69 1.31 4.45 -24.63
N SER A 70 1.04 3.40 -23.84
CA SER A 70 1.82 3.10 -22.65
C SER A 70 3.21 2.53 -23.02
N LEU A 71 3.30 1.70 -24.07
CA LEU A 71 4.59 1.21 -24.56
C LEU A 71 5.45 2.35 -25.14
N LEU A 72 4.83 3.26 -25.90
CA LEU A 72 5.52 4.46 -26.39
C LEU A 72 6.08 5.30 -25.24
N THR A 73 5.32 5.44 -24.15
CA THR A 73 5.74 6.19 -22.96
C THR A 73 6.99 5.57 -22.31
N VAL A 74 7.02 4.24 -22.13
CA VAL A 74 8.18 3.52 -21.56
C VAL A 74 9.41 3.66 -22.45
N VAL A 75 9.24 3.47 -23.76
CA VAL A 75 10.36 3.51 -24.72
C VAL A 75 10.91 4.93 -24.84
N LEU A 76 10.04 5.93 -24.80
CA LEU A 76 10.44 7.33 -24.84
C LEU A 76 11.19 7.76 -23.57
N TYR A 77 10.79 7.24 -22.40
CA TYR A 77 11.55 7.45 -21.17
C TYR A 77 12.99 6.94 -21.32
N GLU A 78 13.15 5.68 -21.74
CA GLU A 78 14.47 5.06 -21.87
C GLU A 78 15.36 5.81 -22.87
N PHE A 79 14.76 6.34 -23.95
CA PHE A 79 15.49 7.09 -24.98
C PHE A 79 15.96 8.47 -24.52
N LEU A 80 15.12 9.21 -23.78
CA LEU A 80 15.39 10.61 -23.39
C LEU A 80 16.13 10.73 -22.05
N PHE A 81 15.91 9.79 -21.14
CA PHE A 81 16.36 9.86 -19.75
C PHE A 81 17.12 8.61 -19.28
N GLY A 82 16.89 7.46 -19.93
CA GLY A 82 17.54 6.20 -19.59
C GLY A 82 18.80 5.92 -20.42
N SER A 83 19.20 4.65 -20.45
CA SER A 83 20.31 4.17 -21.29
C SER A 83 19.77 3.73 -22.65
N SER A 84 19.80 4.63 -23.64
CA SER A 84 19.32 4.38 -25.01
C SER A 84 19.95 3.13 -25.67
N ASP A 85 21.16 2.74 -25.27
CA ASP A 85 21.86 1.53 -25.71
C ASP A 85 21.13 0.21 -25.38
N GLN A 86 20.21 0.24 -24.42
CA GLN A 86 19.44 -0.95 -24.01
C GLN A 86 18.17 -1.15 -24.86
N LEU A 87 17.81 -0.16 -25.69
CA LEU A 87 16.64 -0.26 -26.56
C LEU A 87 16.90 -1.23 -27.72
N PRO A 88 15.91 -2.09 -28.05
CA PRO A 88 15.93 -2.85 -29.29
C PRO A 88 16.16 -1.94 -30.51
N GLN A 89 17.04 -2.35 -31.44
CA GLN A 89 17.43 -1.55 -32.62
C GLN A 89 16.24 -1.02 -33.43
N ASN A 90 15.17 -1.81 -33.56
CA ASN A 90 13.97 -1.41 -34.28
C ASN A 90 13.23 -0.23 -33.60
N LEU A 91 13.21 -0.19 -32.26
CA LEU A 91 12.62 0.91 -31.49
C LEU A 91 13.54 2.14 -31.51
N LEU A 92 14.85 1.92 -31.40
CA LEU A 92 15.84 3.00 -31.46
C LEU A 92 15.83 3.70 -32.82
N ALA A 93 15.85 2.93 -33.92
CA ALA A 93 15.80 3.48 -35.27
C ALA A 93 14.53 4.30 -35.52
N MET A 94 13.39 3.88 -34.95
CA MET A 94 12.15 4.63 -35.02
C MET A 94 12.23 5.97 -34.28
N LEU A 95 12.73 5.98 -33.04
CA LEU A 95 12.88 7.21 -32.25
C LEU A 95 13.90 8.17 -32.88
N ASN A 96 14.98 7.63 -33.46
CA ASN A 96 16.00 8.42 -34.14
C ASN A 96 15.43 9.25 -35.32
N LYS A 97 14.40 8.76 -36.02
CA LYS A 97 13.70 9.54 -37.07
C LYS A 97 13.05 10.82 -36.55
N SER A 98 12.69 10.85 -35.27
CA SER A 98 12.06 12.01 -34.60
C SER A 98 12.96 12.65 -33.54
N SER A 99 14.25 12.29 -33.50
CA SER A 99 15.19 12.71 -32.45
C SER A 99 15.35 14.23 -32.37
N SER A 100 15.45 14.91 -33.52
CA SER A 100 15.54 16.37 -33.60
C SER A 100 14.30 17.05 -33.00
N ALA A 101 13.10 16.61 -33.38
CA ALA A 101 11.84 17.13 -32.86
C ALA A 101 11.68 16.87 -31.35
N LEU A 102 12.06 15.67 -30.90
CA LEU A 102 12.05 15.30 -29.48
C LEU A 102 12.99 16.19 -28.64
N ASN A 103 14.21 16.40 -29.11
CA ASN A 103 15.19 17.25 -28.43
C ASN A 103 14.75 18.72 -28.40
N VAL A 104 14.12 19.22 -29.47
CA VAL A 104 13.53 20.57 -29.47
C VAL A 104 12.45 20.72 -28.40
N GLN A 105 11.53 19.74 -28.29
CA GLN A 105 10.49 19.79 -27.26
C GLN A 105 11.06 19.66 -25.85
N LEU A 106 12.05 18.79 -25.66
CA LEU A 106 12.73 18.64 -24.36
C LEU A 106 13.42 19.94 -23.94
N ASN A 107 14.16 20.58 -24.86
CA ASN A 107 14.83 21.85 -24.59
C ASN A 107 13.82 22.98 -24.34
N PHE A 108 12.71 23.03 -25.08
CA PHE A 108 11.65 24.00 -24.82
C PHE A 108 11.05 23.82 -23.41
N LEU A 109 10.84 22.57 -22.98
CA LEU A 109 10.35 22.26 -21.63
C LEU A 109 11.35 22.65 -20.55
N LYS A 110 12.65 22.47 -20.79
CA LYS A 110 13.70 22.95 -19.89
C LYS A 110 13.73 24.47 -19.79
N SER A 111 13.76 25.17 -20.92
CA SER A 111 13.83 26.63 -20.97
C SER A 111 12.60 27.27 -20.33
N SER A 112 11.40 26.74 -20.59
CA SER A 112 10.16 27.25 -19.96
C SER A 112 10.12 27.06 -18.44
N LYS A 113 10.90 26.11 -17.90
CA LYS A 113 11.05 25.86 -16.46
C LYS A 113 12.37 26.37 -15.85
N LYS A 114 13.21 27.06 -16.63
CA LYS A 114 14.56 27.53 -16.25
C LYS A 114 15.47 26.41 -15.72
N LEU A 115 15.54 25.29 -16.44
CA LEU A 115 16.31 24.10 -16.05
C LEU A 115 17.47 23.84 -17.01
N ASN A 116 18.55 23.27 -16.50
CA ASN A 116 19.77 22.99 -17.25
C ASN A 116 19.88 21.49 -17.58
N GLU A 117 19.50 20.61 -16.65
CA GLU A 117 19.62 19.15 -16.82
C GLU A 117 18.29 18.46 -17.12
N ASN A 118 18.33 17.31 -17.81
CA ASN A 118 17.13 16.51 -18.10
C ASN A 118 16.46 16.01 -16.80
N ASN A 119 17.27 15.69 -15.79
CA ASN A 119 16.80 15.10 -14.54
C ASN A 119 16.02 16.12 -13.69
N GLU A 120 16.32 17.42 -13.84
CA GLU A 120 15.66 18.51 -13.14
C GLU A 120 14.20 18.72 -13.56
N LEU A 121 13.79 18.19 -14.72
CA LEU A 121 12.41 18.34 -15.22
C LEU A 121 11.34 17.77 -14.27
N VAL A 122 11.75 16.85 -13.39
CA VAL A 122 10.92 16.29 -12.33
C VAL A 122 11.24 16.91 -10.94
N VAL A 123 12.42 17.51 -10.78
CA VAL A 123 12.91 18.02 -9.48
C VAL A 123 12.04 19.17 -8.96
N GLN A 124 11.51 20.04 -9.83
CA GLN A 124 10.61 21.14 -9.42
C GLN A 124 9.21 20.69 -8.96
N GLY A 125 8.89 19.39 -8.99
CA GLY A 125 7.58 18.88 -8.57
C GLY A 125 7.58 17.83 -7.46
N ASP A 126 8.67 17.09 -7.23
CA ASP A 126 8.55 15.83 -6.45
C ASP A 126 9.82 15.29 -5.76
N GLU A 127 11.01 15.87 -5.91
CA GLU A 127 12.23 15.25 -5.33
C GLU A 127 12.87 15.97 -4.14
N GLU A 128 12.75 17.29 -3.99
CA GLU A 128 13.45 17.98 -2.89
C GLU A 128 12.88 17.70 -1.48
N THR A 129 11.78 16.96 -1.35
CA THR A 129 11.20 16.60 -0.03
C THR A 129 10.57 15.20 0.04
N LYS A 130 10.97 14.23 -0.80
CA LYS A 130 10.52 12.85 -0.58
C LYS A 130 11.28 12.23 0.59
N ILE A 131 10.71 12.39 1.78
CA ILE A 131 11.12 11.67 2.99
C ILE A 131 11.20 10.18 2.63
N LYS A 132 12.41 9.62 2.60
CA LYS A 132 12.62 8.19 2.35
C LYS A 132 12.21 7.45 3.61
N LEU A 133 10.95 7.03 3.67
CA LEU A 133 10.46 6.26 4.82
C LEU A 133 11.19 4.92 4.93
N PRO A 134 11.48 4.48 6.17
CA PRO A 134 12.08 3.18 6.41
C PRO A 134 11.18 2.05 5.90
N ARG A 135 11.78 0.88 5.70
CA ARG A 135 11.07 -0.33 5.27
C ARG A 135 10.68 -1.13 6.50
N TYR A 136 9.38 -1.19 6.78
CA TYR A 136 8.82 -2.02 7.84
C TYR A 136 8.56 -3.45 7.35
N VAL A 137 8.91 -4.42 8.19
CA VAL A 137 8.76 -5.85 7.95
C VAL A 137 8.20 -6.48 9.22
N ARG A 138 6.96 -6.95 9.18
CA ARG A 138 6.36 -7.68 10.29
C ARG A 138 6.79 -9.14 10.24
N VAL A 139 7.27 -9.67 11.36
CA VAL A 139 7.50 -11.09 11.56
C VAL A 139 6.15 -11.79 11.68
N ASN A 140 5.98 -12.88 10.93
CA ASN A 140 4.78 -13.71 11.04
C ASN A 140 4.96 -14.74 12.17
N THR A 141 4.50 -14.39 13.37
CA THR A 141 4.61 -15.25 14.55
C THR A 141 3.80 -16.55 14.47
N LEU A 142 2.97 -16.74 13.44
CA LEU A 142 2.34 -18.02 13.14
C LEU A 142 3.28 -19.02 12.47
N GLN A 143 4.38 -18.55 11.87
CA GLN A 143 5.31 -19.37 11.07
C GLN A 143 6.73 -19.40 11.67
N ALA A 144 7.17 -18.31 12.29
CA ALA A 144 8.53 -18.19 12.81
C ALA A 144 8.56 -17.29 14.05
N THR A 145 9.55 -17.48 14.93
CA THR A 145 9.79 -16.53 16.01
C THR A 145 10.57 -15.32 15.53
N THR A 146 10.44 -14.18 16.22
CA THR A 146 11.26 -12.98 15.93
C THR A 146 12.76 -13.29 16.06
N ALA A 147 13.15 -14.15 16.99
CA ALA A 147 14.55 -14.53 17.19
C ALA A 147 15.09 -15.27 15.96
N ASP A 148 14.36 -16.25 15.43
CA ASP A 148 14.77 -17.02 14.25
C ASP A 148 14.90 -16.13 13.01
N VAL A 149 13.96 -15.19 12.82
CA VAL A 149 14.00 -14.25 11.70
C VAL A 149 15.19 -13.28 11.82
N VAL A 150 15.47 -12.77 13.03
CA VAL A 150 16.64 -11.93 13.29
C VAL A 150 17.93 -12.70 12.99
N GLU A 151 18.05 -13.94 13.47
CA GLU A 151 19.22 -14.79 13.21
C GLU A 151 19.40 -15.07 11.72
N HIS A 152 18.30 -15.32 10.99
CA HIS A 152 18.36 -15.53 9.54
C HIS A 152 18.86 -14.28 8.82
N PHE A 153 18.37 -13.09 9.15
CA PHE A 153 18.89 -11.85 8.57
C PHE A 153 20.37 -11.63 8.90
N GLN A 154 20.81 -11.99 10.10
CA GLN A 154 22.24 -11.93 10.45
C GLN A 154 23.08 -12.88 9.58
N LYS A 155 22.58 -14.09 9.30
CA LYS A 155 23.22 -15.03 8.34
C LYS A 155 23.26 -14.47 6.91
N ASP A 156 22.26 -13.66 6.52
CA ASP A 156 22.23 -12.93 5.23
C ASP A 156 23.12 -11.67 5.22
N GLY A 157 23.94 -11.48 6.27
CA GLY A 157 24.89 -10.39 6.40
C GLY A 157 24.25 -9.04 6.79
N PHE A 158 23.06 -9.05 7.36
CA PHE A 158 22.49 -7.86 8.01
C PHE A 158 22.97 -7.73 9.46
N ILE A 159 23.06 -6.50 9.94
CA ILE A 159 23.46 -6.16 11.30
C ILE A 159 22.21 -5.73 12.07
N HIS A 160 21.88 -6.46 13.15
CA HIS A 160 20.83 -6.08 14.08
C HIS A 160 21.36 -5.01 15.04
N VAL A 161 20.94 -3.77 14.85
CA VAL A 161 21.29 -2.65 15.72
C VAL A 161 20.43 -2.72 16.97
N ARG A 162 21.03 -3.17 18.07
CA ARG A 162 20.38 -3.24 19.39
C ARG A 162 20.59 -1.93 20.12
N HIS A 163 19.64 -0.99 19.95
CA HIS A 163 19.63 0.27 20.68
C HIS A 163 18.44 0.35 21.62
N ILE A 164 18.70 0.53 22.91
CA ILE A 164 17.65 0.79 23.90
C ILE A 164 17.33 2.28 23.85
N CYS A 165 16.23 2.63 23.20
CA CYS A 165 15.78 4.03 23.10
C CYS A 165 15.08 4.44 24.39
N ARG A 166 15.32 5.66 24.89
CA ARG A 166 14.65 6.20 26.08
C ARG A 166 13.21 6.60 25.79
N ASP A 167 12.97 7.08 24.58
CA ASP A 167 11.65 7.51 24.12
C ASP A 167 11.47 7.27 22.62
N TYR A 168 10.28 7.63 22.12
CA TYR A 168 9.91 7.44 20.73
C TYR A 168 10.68 8.34 19.75
N ASN A 169 11.11 9.54 20.17
CA ASN A 169 11.87 10.45 19.31
C ASN A 169 13.31 9.96 19.10
N GLU A 170 13.92 9.41 20.15
CA GLU A 170 15.22 8.75 20.04
C GLU A 170 15.13 7.57 19.06
N PHE A 171 14.07 6.76 19.15
CA PHE A 171 13.83 5.69 18.18
C PHE A 171 13.74 6.20 16.74
N LEU A 172 12.95 7.24 16.47
CA LEU A 172 12.85 7.83 15.12
C LEU A 172 14.21 8.36 14.63
N THR A 173 15.00 8.95 15.52
CA THR A 173 16.35 9.44 15.21
C THR A 173 17.28 8.30 14.82
N GLU A 174 17.27 7.18 15.54
CA GLU A 174 18.09 6.01 15.23
C GLU A 174 17.63 5.31 13.95
N VAL A 175 16.32 5.20 13.71
CA VAL A 175 15.78 4.71 12.44
C VAL A 175 16.28 5.55 11.26
N GLY A 176 16.37 6.87 11.43
CA GLY A 176 16.92 7.79 10.42
C GLY A 176 18.40 7.59 10.11
N LYS A 177 19.16 6.92 10.99
CA LYS A 177 20.60 6.66 10.84
C LYS A 177 20.91 5.28 10.26
N LEU A 178 19.92 4.39 10.14
CA LEU A 178 20.12 3.01 9.65
C LEU A 178 20.82 3.00 8.29
N LYS A 179 21.87 2.19 8.15
CA LYS A 179 22.55 1.95 6.86
C LYS A 179 21.91 0.80 6.08
N ALA A 180 22.30 0.63 4.81
CA ALA A 180 21.69 -0.33 3.87
C ALA A 180 21.65 -1.81 4.34
N LYS A 181 22.52 -2.21 5.25
CA LYS A 181 22.60 -3.57 5.83
C LYS A 181 22.28 -3.60 7.32
N GLU A 182 21.74 -2.52 7.86
CA GLU A 182 21.34 -2.44 9.26
C GLU A 182 19.82 -2.51 9.37
N PHE A 183 19.37 -3.09 10.47
CA PHE A 183 17.97 -3.10 10.87
C PHE A 183 17.84 -3.10 12.38
N MET A 184 16.70 -2.69 12.87
CA MET A 184 16.38 -2.72 14.30
C MET A 184 14.96 -3.22 14.53
N THR A 185 14.66 -3.57 15.78
CA THR A 185 13.29 -3.90 16.20
C THR A 185 12.54 -2.60 16.51
N ASP A 186 11.27 -2.54 16.16
CA ASP A 186 10.42 -1.39 16.44
C ASP A 186 10.29 -1.16 17.95
N TYR A 187 10.20 0.11 18.33
CA TYR A 187 10.04 0.53 19.71
C TYR A 187 8.78 -0.05 20.37
N THR A 188 7.65 0.05 19.67
CA THR A 188 6.31 -0.31 20.16
C THR A 188 6.01 -1.79 19.89
N LEU A 189 6.27 -2.27 18.68
CA LEU A 189 5.86 -3.61 18.22
C LEU A 189 7.06 -4.56 18.15
N LYS A 190 7.12 -5.55 19.04
CA LYS A 190 8.29 -6.46 19.17
C LYS A 190 8.48 -7.41 17.99
N ASP A 191 7.42 -7.64 17.23
CA ASP A 191 7.40 -8.44 16.00
C ASP A 191 7.52 -7.59 14.74
N LEU A 192 7.80 -6.28 14.85
CA LEU A 192 8.04 -5.40 13.71
C LEU A 192 9.51 -5.04 13.62
N LEU A 193 10.10 -5.28 12.45
CA LEU A 193 11.47 -4.93 12.12
C LEU A 193 11.49 -3.71 11.19
N VAL A 194 12.51 -2.87 11.36
CA VAL A 194 12.69 -1.61 10.64
C VAL A 194 14.03 -1.64 9.92
N PHE A 195 14.00 -1.47 8.61
CA PHE A 195 15.16 -1.50 7.73
C PHE A 195 15.35 -0.16 7.04
N HIS A 196 16.57 0.09 6.55
CA HIS A 196 16.87 1.21 5.67
C HIS A 196 15.90 1.25 4.44
N PRO A 197 15.48 2.44 3.97
CA PRO A 197 14.48 2.59 2.89
C PRO A 197 14.80 1.83 1.59
N GLY A 198 16.10 1.74 1.27
CA GLY A 198 16.62 1.07 0.09
C GLY A 198 16.63 -0.46 0.16
N THR A 199 16.30 -1.07 1.29
CA THR A 199 16.30 -2.52 1.46
C THR A 199 15.15 -3.14 0.67
N SER A 200 15.50 -4.15 -0.15
CA SER A 200 14.59 -4.89 -1.02
C SER A 200 14.47 -6.33 -0.54
N PHE A 201 13.23 -6.79 -0.37
CA PHE A 201 12.89 -8.18 -0.05
C PHE A 201 12.33 -8.94 -1.26
N PHE A 202 12.54 -8.40 -2.47
CA PHE A 202 12.09 -9.05 -3.70
C PHE A 202 12.78 -10.41 -3.88
N GLY A 203 12.01 -11.50 -3.84
CA GLY A 203 12.53 -12.88 -3.94
C GLY A 203 13.31 -13.35 -2.70
N HIS A 204 13.10 -12.70 -1.55
CA HIS A 204 13.71 -13.11 -0.30
C HIS A 204 13.04 -14.37 0.23
N MET A 205 13.84 -15.36 0.66
CA MET A 205 13.35 -16.67 1.10
C MET A 205 12.29 -16.55 2.21
N LEU A 206 12.58 -15.79 3.27
CA LEU A 206 11.63 -15.53 4.36
C LEU A 206 10.29 -14.93 3.88
N TYR A 207 10.33 -14.05 2.88
CA TYR A 207 9.09 -13.47 2.32
C TYR A 207 8.33 -14.53 1.53
N ASP A 208 9.01 -15.32 0.71
CA ASP A 208 8.38 -16.35 -0.13
C ASP A 208 7.77 -17.49 0.70
N ARG A 209 8.38 -17.84 1.84
CA ARG A 209 7.86 -18.82 2.81
C ARG A 209 6.71 -18.28 3.67
N GLY A 210 6.57 -16.96 3.79
CA GLY A 210 5.56 -16.34 4.64
C GLY A 210 6.01 -16.08 6.08
N ASP A 211 7.30 -16.25 6.38
CA ASP A 211 7.91 -15.95 7.69
C ASP A 211 7.91 -14.45 8.01
N ILE A 212 7.91 -13.62 6.95
CA ILE A 212 7.81 -12.16 7.05
C ILE A 212 6.74 -11.60 6.12
N ILE A 213 6.13 -10.51 6.54
CA ILE A 213 5.08 -9.78 5.82
C ILE A 213 5.49 -8.32 5.71
N LEU A 214 5.53 -7.79 4.48
CA LEU A 214 5.84 -6.39 4.21
C LEU A 214 4.63 -5.53 4.54
N GLN A 215 4.65 -4.89 5.71
CA GLN A 215 3.52 -4.13 6.23
C GLN A 215 4.01 -2.87 6.95
N ASP A 216 3.40 -1.74 6.62
CA ASP A 216 3.70 -0.47 7.26
C ASP A 216 3.34 -0.48 8.76
N LYS A 217 4.11 0.26 9.57
CA LYS A 217 3.89 0.37 11.01
C LYS A 217 2.48 0.83 11.37
N ALA A 218 1.94 1.85 10.69
CA ALA A 218 0.60 2.36 10.98
C ALA A 218 -0.47 1.29 10.75
N SER A 219 -0.29 0.44 9.74
CA SER A 219 -1.17 -0.70 9.48
C SER A 219 -1.07 -1.77 10.58
N CYS A 220 0.11 -1.98 11.16
CA CYS A 220 0.31 -2.91 12.27
C CYS A 220 -0.34 -2.41 13.57
N LEU A 221 -0.23 -1.11 13.85
CA LEU A 221 -0.82 -0.48 15.04
C LEU A 221 -2.33 -0.67 15.12
N ALA A 222 -3.06 -0.73 14.01
CA ALA A 222 -4.51 -0.94 14.01
C ALA A 222 -4.92 -2.31 14.61
N ALA A 223 -4.27 -3.40 14.19
CA ALA A 223 -4.55 -4.72 14.74
C ALA A 223 -4.02 -4.85 16.18
N SER A 224 -2.84 -4.28 16.47
CA SER A 224 -2.26 -4.24 17.81
C SER A 224 -3.12 -3.45 18.80
N ALA A 225 -3.76 -2.35 18.37
CA ALA A 225 -4.69 -1.59 19.20
C ALA A 225 -5.96 -2.37 19.52
N LEU A 226 -6.41 -3.23 18.59
CA LEU A 226 -7.58 -4.07 18.82
C LEU A 226 -7.26 -5.18 19.83
N ALA A 227 -6.05 -5.76 19.78
CA ALA A 227 -5.54 -6.77 20.70
C ALA A 227 -6.61 -7.80 21.15
N PRO A 228 -7.27 -8.51 20.20
CA PRO A 228 -8.23 -9.56 20.57
C PRO A 228 -7.49 -10.72 21.26
N PRO A 229 -7.99 -11.22 22.41
CA PRO A 229 -7.36 -12.35 23.07
C PRO A 229 -7.53 -13.64 22.24
N PRO A 230 -6.59 -14.60 22.33
CA PRO A 230 -6.76 -15.92 21.73
C PRO A 230 -8.09 -16.57 22.14
N GLY A 231 -8.82 -17.14 21.17
CA GLY A 231 -10.13 -17.76 21.39
C GLY A 231 -11.33 -16.84 21.15
N SER A 232 -11.11 -15.52 21.07
CA SER A 232 -12.19 -14.55 20.82
C SER A 232 -12.73 -14.60 19.38
N LYS A 233 -13.85 -13.90 19.17
CA LYS A 233 -14.47 -13.72 17.86
C LYS A 233 -14.33 -12.29 17.38
N VAL A 234 -13.81 -12.16 16.16
CA VAL A 234 -13.42 -10.88 15.57
C VAL A 234 -14.09 -10.70 14.21
N ILE A 235 -14.50 -9.48 13.89
CA ILE A 235 -14.84 -9.07 12.53
C ILE A 235 -13.76 -8.14 11.98
N ASP A 236 -13.32 -8.41 10.76
CA ASP A 236 -12.56 -7.46 9.93
C ASP A 236 -13.44 -7.06 8.74
N SER A 237 -13.97 -5.84 8.78
CA SER A 237 -15.06 -5.39 7.91
C SER A 237 -14.64 -4.99 6.49
N CYS A 238 -13.35 -4.72 6.27
CA CYS A 238 -12.78 -4.30 4.98
C CYS A 238 -11.39 -4.95 4.84
N ALA A 239 -11.38 -6.28 4.89
CA ALA A 239 -10.22 -7.08 5.24
C ALA A 239 -9.16 -7.17 4.13
N ALA A 240 -9.56 -7.08 2.85
CA ALA A 240 -8.60 -7.36 1.79
C ALA A 240 -7.56 -6.24 1.65
N PRO A 241 -6.28 -6.53 1.34
CA PRO A 241 -5.74 -7.81 0.92
C PRO A 241 -5.27 -8.74 2.06
N GLY A 242 -5.71 -8.54 3.31
CA GLY A 242 -5.49 -9.49 4.42
C GLY A 242 -4.31 -9.20 5.34
N ASN A 243 -3.63 -8.06 5.18
CA ASN A 243 -2.46 -7.73 6.01
C ASN A 243 -2.83 -7.53 7.50
N LYS A 244 -3.94 -6.85 7.79
CA LYS A 244 -4.42 -6.67 9.17
C LYS A 244 -5.08 -7.95 9.69
N THR A 245 -5.87 -8.63 8.86
CA THR A 245 -6.48 -9.92 9.19
C THR A 245 -5.45 -10.98 9.57
N SER A 246 -4.34 -11.12 8.82
CA SER A 246 -3.25 -12.03 9.18
C SER A 246 -2.55 -11.62 10.47
N TYR A 247 -2.49 -10.33 10.77
CA TYR A 247 -1.92 -9.88 12.04
C TYR A 247 -2.87 -10.16 13.22
N LEU A 248 -4.17 -9.96 13.06
CA LEU A 248 -5.18 -10.38 14.05
C LEU A 248 -5.07 -11.89 14.33
N ALA A 249 -4.91 -12.71 13.29
CA ALA A 249 -4.71 -14.16 13.46
C ALA A 249 -3.44 -14.49 14.25
N ALA A 250 -2.35 -13.76 14.01
CA ALA A 250 -1.10 -13.90 14.74
C ALA A 250 -1.24 -13.49 16.23
N ILE A 251 -1.92 -12.37 16.52
CA ILE A 251 -2.23 -11.93 17.90
C ILE A 251 -3.09 -12.97 18.63
N MET A 252 -4.04 -13.58 17.92
CA MET A 252 -4.93 -14.61 18.48
C MET A 252 -4.30 -16.01 18.50
N GLU A 253 -3.03 -16.17 18.07
CA GLU A 253 -2.35 -17.46 17.96
C GLU A 253 -3.16 -18.51 17.17
N ASN A 254 -3.86 -18.08 16.11
CA ASN A 254 -4.79 -18.94 15.34
C ASN A 254 -5.92 -19.59 16.18
N LYS A 255 -6.20 -19.11 17.40
CA LYS A 255 -7.30 -19.60 18.26
C LYS A 255 -8.50 -18.66 18.20
N GLY A 256 -9.71 -19.20 18.05
CA GLY A 256 -10.94 -18.42 17.93
C GLY A 256 -11.38 -18.29 16.47
N LYS A 257 -12.03 -17.17 16.11
CA LYS A 257 -12.59 -16.99 14.76
C LYS A 257 -12.51 -15.54 14.29
N ILE A 258 -12.03 -15.34 13.06
CA ILE A 258 -12.00 -14.04 12.38
C ILE A 258 -12.95 -14.08 11.18
N HIS A 259 -13.96 -13.22 11.16
CA HIS A 259 -14.84 -13.05 10.02
C HIS A 259 -14.33 -11.88 9.16
N ALA A 260 -13.74 -12.20 8.01
CA ALA A 260 -13.09 -11.25 7.12
C ALA A 260 -13.98 -10.94 5.91
N PHE A 261 -14.40 -9.69 5.77
CA PHE A 261 -15.29 -9.24 4.69
C PHE A 261 -14.56 -8.30 3.74
N ASP A 262 -14.77 -8.48 2.44
CA ASP A 262 -14.43 -7.46 1.45
C ASP A 262 -15.33 -7.62 0.22
N ARG A 263 -15.88 -6.52 -0.30
CA ARG A 263 -16.78 -6.55 -1.46
C ARG A 263 -16.06 -6.74 -2.79
N ASP A 264 -14.78 -6.38 -2.89
CA ASP A 264 -14.04 -6.43 -4.15
C ASP A 264 -13.51 -7.85 -4.40
N ALA A 265 -14.04 -8.53 -5.41
CA ALA A 265 -13.71 -9.92 -5.70
C ALA A 265 -12.21 -10.16 -6.01
N HIS A 266 -11.53 -9.19 -6.62
CA HIS A 266 -10.11 -9.33 -6.95
C HIS A 266 -9.23 -9.17 -5.71
N ARG A 267 -9.49 -8.14 -4.89
CA ARG A 267 -8.81 -7.97 -3.59
C ARG A 267 -9.12 -9.14 -2.67
N PHE A 268 -10.35 -9.65 -2.68
CA PHE A 268 -10.77 -10.82 -1.92
C PHE A 268 -9.94 -12.07 -2.29
N SER A 269 -9.78 -12.35 -3.59
CA SER A 269 -8.92 -13.46 -4.04
C SER A 269 -7.45 -13.27 -3.62
N THR A 270 -6.96 -12.03 -3.67
CA THR A 270 -5.62 -11.69 -3.14
C THR A 270 -5.53 -12.00 -1.64
N MET A 271 -6.54 -11.60 -0.86
CA MET A 271 -6.62 -11.86 0.57
C MET A 271 -6.57 -13.35 0.88
N GLN A 272 -7.37 -14.18 0.20
CA GLN A 272 -7.33 -15.63 0.41
C GLN A 272 -5.93 -16.21 0.17
N THR A 273 -5.26 -15.76 -0.89
CA THR A 273 -3.89 -16.18 -1.20
C THR A 273 -2.89 -15.73 -0.13
N MET A 274 -2.99 -14.49 0.35
CA MET A 274 -2.09 -13.95 1.37
C MET A 274 -2.31 -14.59 2.74
N LEU A 275 -3.56 -14.85 3.12
CA LEU A 275 -3.89 -15.52 4.38
C LEU A 275 -3.42 -16.98 4.40
N LEU A 276 -3.59 -17.69 3.28
CA LEU A 276 -3.05 -19.04 3.12
C LEU A 276 -1.52 -19.04 3.25
N LYS A 277 -0.84 -18.12 2.55
CA LYS A 277 0.61 -17.96 2.62
C LYS A 277 1.10 -17.61 4.03
N ALA A 278 0.33 -16.82 4.77
CA ALA A 278 0.64 -16.47 6.16
C ALA A 278 0.31 -17.61 7.16
N GLY A 279 -0.31 -18.70 6.73
CA GLY A 279 -0.72 -19.82 7.58
C GLY A 279 -1.85 -19.46 8.55
N VAL A 280 -2.77 -18.61 8.12
CA VAL A 280 -3.95 -18.26 8.91
C VAL A 280 -4.97 -19.39 8.83
N LEU A 281 -5.37 -19.92 9.99
CA LEU A 281 -6.31 -21.03 10.11
C LEU A 281 -7.66 -20.62 10.71
N CYS A 282 -7.71 -19.53 11.47
CA CYS A 282 -8.91 -19.08 12.17
C CYS A 282 -9.81 -18.11 11.38
N ALA A 283 -9.45 -17.78 10.14
CA ALA A 283 -10.19 -16.80 9.33
C ALA A 283 -11.24 -17.44 8.40
N VAL A 284 -12.46 -16.93 8.45
CA VAL A 284 -13.54 -17.21 7.50
C VAL A 284 -13.76 -15.99 6.63
N CYS A 285 -13.38 -16.10 5.35
CA CYS A 285 -13.43 -15.02 4.38
C CYS A 285 -14.77 -15.01 3.63
N LYS A 286 -15.42 -13.85 3.52
CA LYS A 286 -16.67 -13.67 2.75
C LYS A 286 -16.55 -12.49 1.78
N ASN A 287 -16.82 -12.73 0.49
CA ASN A 287 -16.89 -11.67 -0.52
C ASN A 287 -18.28 -11.02 -0.49
N LEU A 288 -18.48 -10.09 0.46
CA LEU A 288 -19.76 -9.43 0.72
C LEU A 288 -19.53 -7.97 1.08
N ASP A 289 -20.55 -7.14 0.85
CA ASP A 289 -20.60 -5.80 1.42
C ASP A 289 -20.93 -5.90 2.91
N PHE A 290 -20.03 -5.43 3.78
CA PHE A 290 -20.23 -5.48 5.22
C PHE A 290 -21.48 -4.71 5.69
N LEU A 291 -21.89 -3.67 4.95
CA LEU A 291 -23.12 -2.92 5.27
C LEU A 291 -24.39 -3.76 5.16
N THR A 292 -24.34 -4.90 4.45
CA THR A 292 -25.49 -5.82 4.37
C THR A 292 -25.48 -6.88 5.47
N VAL A 293 -24.46 -6.93 6.32
CA VAL A 293 -24.26 -7.94 7.35
C VAL A 293 -24.71 -7.40 8.71
N ASN A 294 -25.57 -8.11 9.43
CA ASN A 294 -25.93 -7.79 10.82
C ASN A 294 -25.66 -8.98 11.76
N TRP A 295 -25.79 -8.79 13.07
CA TRP A 295 -25.55 -9.85 14.05
C TRP A 295 -26.33 -11.15 13.80
N LYS A 296 -27.50 -11.12 13.14
CA LYS A 296 -28.27 -12.35 12.86
C LYS A 296 -27.70 -13.17 11.71
N GLY A 297 -26.64 -12.71 11.06
CA GLY A 297 -26.10 -13.36 9.87
C GLY A 297 -26.91 -13.13 8.59
N ARG A 298 -27.97 -12.30 8.64
CA ARG A 298 -28.83 -12.05 7.48
C ARG A 298 -28.23 -10.99 6.57
N ASN A 299 -28.11 -11.31 5.29
CA ASN A 299 -28.05 -10.31 4.22
C ASN A 299 -29.48 -9.86 3.92
N ALA A 300 -29.70 -8.59 3.55
CA ALA A 300 -31.01 -8.12 3.08
C ALA A 300 -31.55 -8.96 1.89
N ASN A 301 -30.67 -9.66 1.17
CA ASN A 301 -30.98 -10.48 0.00
C ASN A 301 -30.67 -11.98 0.13
N ASP A 302 -30.28 -12.49 1.30
CA ASP A 302 -29.93 -13.92 1.44
C ASP A 302 -30.36 -14.48 2.80
N ALA A 303 -31.32 -15.40 2.76
CA ALA A 303 -31.90 -16.08 3.91
C ALA A 303 -31.06 -17.28 4.39
N GLY A 304 -29.89 -17.55 3.80
CA GLY A 304 -29.25 -18.88 3.89
C GLY A 304 -27.84 -19.02 4.47
N CYS A 305 -27.14 -17.96 4.90
CA CYS A 305 -25.76 -18.12 5.42
C CYS A 305 -25.74 -18.22 6.97
N GLY A 306 -26.02 -19.42 7.48
CA GLY A 306 -26.25 -19.75 8.90
C GLY A 306 -25.06 -19.60 9.86
N SER A 307 -24.61 -18.38 10.12
CA SER A 307 -23.79 -18.09 11.32
C SER A 307 -24.18 -16.74 11.89
N SER A 308 -24.72 -16.76 13.11
CA SER A 308 -24.91 -15.56 13.92
C SER A 308 -23.54 -14.96 14.29
N TYR A 309 -23.51 -13.64 14.46
CA TYR A 309 -22.38 -12.85 14.94
C TYR A 309 -22.75 -12.10 16.22
N ASP A 310 -23.75 -12.59 16.96
CA ASP A 310 -24.17 -12.07 18.26
C ASP A 310 -23.09 -12.15 19.32
N ASP A 311 -22.08 -13.01 19.15
CA ASP A 311 -20.97 -13.19 20.07
C ASP A 311 -19.63 -12.65 19.54
N VAL A 312 -19.67 -11.76 18.55
CA VAL A 312 -18.46 -11.02 18.12
C VAL A 312 -18.16 -9.92 19.14
N GLU A 313 -16.97 -9.96 19.70
CA GLU A 313 -16.53 -9.05 20.77
C GLU A 313 -15.59 -7.96 20.27
N PHE A 314 -14.87 -8.21 19.16
CA PHE A 314 -13.85 -7.31 18.64
C PHE A 314 -14.10 -6.99 17.17
N MET A 315 -13.91 -5.74 16.77
CA MET A 315 -14.08 -5.34 15.38
C MET A 315 -12.98 -4.41 14.88
N LEU A 316 -12.49 -4.70 13.68
CA LEU A 316 -11.60 -3.84 12.91
C LEU A 316 -12.38 -3.20 11.74
N VAL A 317 -12.34 -1.88 11.68
CA VAL A 317 -12.99 -1.05 10.67
C VAL A 317 -11.93 -0.24 9.93
N ASP A 318 -11.42 -0.81 8.83
CA ASP A 318 -10.37 -0.22 7.97
C ASP A 318 -10.92 0.10 6.57
N PRO A 319 -11.82 1.09 6.44
CA PRO A 319 -12.52 1.37 5.19
C PRO A 319 -11.60 1.88 4.07
N SER A 320 -12.15 1.89 2.85
CA SER A 320 -11.52 2.61 1.75
C SER A 320 -11.37 4.10 2.10
N CYS A 321 -10.16 4.61 1.91
CA CYS A 321 -9.75 5.97 2.25
C CYS A 321 -9.21 6.71 1.00
N SER A 322 -8.93 8.01 1.12
CA SER A 322 -8.28 8.78 0.05
C SER A 322 -6.88 8.25 -0.32
N GLY A 323 -6.20 7.65 0.65
CA GLY A 323 -4.83 7.14 0.55
C GLY A 323 -3.77 8.23 0.69
N SER A 324 -4.15 9.43 1.14
CA SER A 324 -3.30 10.62 1.20
C SER A 324 -2.08 10.47 2.12
N GLY A 325 -2.11 9.55 3.07
CA GLY A 325 -0.97 9.20 3.93
C GLY A 325 0.00 8.17 3.34
N ARG A 326 -0.21 7.71 2.10
CA ARG A 326 0.68 6.74 1.44
C ARG A 326 1.70 7.45 0.54
N ASN A 327 2.98 7.07 0.65
CA ASN A 327 4.09 7.63 -0.16
C ASN A 327 3.91 7.56 -1.69
N ASP A 328 3.09 6.62 -2.17
CA ASP A 328 2.85 6.42 -3.61
C ASP A 328 1.82 7.41 -4.17
N VAL A 329 1.17 8.22 -3.34
CA VAL A 329 0.30 9.31 -3.79
C VAL A 329 1.16 10.55 -3.90
N THR A 330 1.61 10.85 -5.12
CA THR A 330 1.92 12.24 -5.49
C THR A 330 0.69 13.05 -5.12
N THR A 331 0.77 13.79 -4.02
CA THR A 331 -0.20 14.83 -3.68
C THR A 331 -0.06 15.90 -4.75
N SER A 332 -0.62 15.62 -5.93
CA SER A 332 -0.76 16.59 -6.99
C SER A 332 -1.64 17.68 -6.40
N SER A 333 -0.98 18.75 -5.99
CA SER A 333 -1.49 19.95 -5.34
C SER A 333 -2.40 20.71 -6.29
N SER A 334 -3.58 20.13 -6.52
CA SER A 334 -4.71 20.84 -7.07
C SER A 334 -5.92 20.47 -6.20
N LYS A 335 -6.29 21.42 -5.33
CA LYS A 335 -7.57 21.50 -4.62
C LYS A 335 -8.71 21.60 -5.64
N SER A 336 -8.89 20.55 -6.44
CA SER A 336 -9.92 20.48 -7.45
C SER A 336 -11.26 20.15 -6.79
N LYS A 337 -12.37 20.66 -7.33
CA LYS A 337 -13.73 20.30 -6.88
C LYS A 337 -13.93 18.77 -6.82
N LEU A 338 -13.22 18.02 -7.68
CA LEU A 338 -13.22 16.56 -7.71
C LEU A 338 -12.63 15.93 -6.44
N LEU A 339 -11.56 16.51 -5.87
CA LEU A 339 -10.97 16.02 -4.63
C LEU A 339 -11.93 16.21 -3.45
N ILE A 340 -12.55 17.38 -3.33
CA ILE A 340 -13.52 17.70 -2.27
C ILE A 340 -14.73 16.76 -2.35
N GLY A 341 -15.29 16.59 -3.55
CA GLY A 341 -16.43 15.68 -3.77
C GLY A 341 -16.08 14.22 -3.42
N ARG A 342 -14.87 13.78 -3.78
CA ARG A 342 -14.38 12.43 -3.43
C ARG A 342 -14.18 12.26 -1.93
N LEU A 343 -13.54 13.22 -1.25
CA LEU A 343 -13.33 13.18 0.21
C LEU A 343 -14.66 13.09 0.94
N LYS A 344 -15.65 13.91 0.56
CA LYS A 344 -17.00 13.87 1.14
C LYS A 344 -17.71 12.53 0.92
N SER A 345 -17.58 11.95 -0.28
CA SER A 345 -18.16 10.62 -0.56
C SER A 345 -17.51 9.52 0.28
N LEU A 346 -16.18 9.60 0.50
CA LEU A 346 -15.43 8.64 1.30
C LEU A 346 -15.78 8.77 2.78
N SER A 347 -15.78 9.99 3.33
CA SER A 347 -16.15 10.23 4.73
C SER A 347 -17.57 9.78 5.03
N ASN A 348 -18.53 10.06 4.15
CA ASN A 348 -19.91 9.56 4.30
C ASN A 348 -19.97 8.03 4.37
N PHE A 349 -19.25 7.34 3.47
CA PHE A 349 -19.17 5.88 3.49
C PHE A 349 -18.52 5.36 4.77
N GLN A 350 -17.44 6.00 5.23
CA GLN A 350 -16.75 5.66 6.47
C GLN A 350 -17.66 5.83 7.70
N SER A 351 -18.39 6.94 7.78
CA SER A 351 -19.40 7.18 8.83
C SER A 351 -20.50 6.13 8.79
N MET A 352 -21.01 5.74 7.60
CA MET A 352 -22.00 4.67 7.48
C MET A 352 -21.45 3.35 8.01
N LEU A 353 -20.23 2.98 7.63
CA LEU A 353 -19.60 1.72 8.02
C LEU A 353 -19.33 1.65 9.52
N LEU A 354 -18.79 2.72 10.11
CA LEU A 354 -18.51 2.81 11.54
C LEU A 354 -19.79 2.77 12.37
N ASN A 355 -20.82 3.55 11.99
CA ASN A 355 -22.12 3.51 12.66
C ASN A 355 -22.78 2.13 12.54
N HIS A 356 -22.66 1.48 11.38
CA HIS A 356 -23.19 0.14 11.16
C HIS A 356 -22.54 -0.89 12.10
N ALA A 357 -21.21 -0.86 12.20
CA ALA A 357 -20.43 -1.68 13.12
C ALA A 357 -20.83 -1.49 14.58
N MET A 358 -21.02 -0.25 15.03
CA MET A 358 -21.34 0.09 16.42
C MET A 358 -22.79 -0.24 16.83
N ARG A 359 -23.72 -0.32 15.87
CA ARG A 359 -25.16 -0.52 16.14
C ARG A 359 -25.65 -1.94 15.94
N ASN A 360 -25.10 -2.65 14.96
CA ASN A 360 -25.66 -3.93 14.52
C ASN A 360 -25.03 -5.15 15.19
N PHE A 361 -24.09 -4.98 16.12
CA PHE A 361 -23.34 -6.06 16.77
C PHE A 361 -23.30 -5.82 18.29
N PRO A 362 -24.23 -6.41 19.06
CA PRO A 362 -24.48 -6.03 20.45
C PRO A 362 -23.36 -6.42 21.43
N SER A 363 -22.60 -7.48 21.13
CA SER A 363 -21.53 -7.97 22.02
C SER A 363 -20.17 -7.32 21.77
N VAL A 364 -20.07 -6.37 20.83
CA VAL A 364 -18.79 -5.70 20.53
C VAL A 364 -18.36 -4.86 21.73
N GLN A 365 -17.23 -5.23 22.31
CA GLN A 365 -16.61 -4.57 23.46
C GLN A 365 -15.53 -3.58 23.03
N ARG A 366 -14.84 -3.88 21.93
CA ARG A 366 -13.77 -3.03 21.40
C ARG A 366 -13.82 -2.97 19.88
N LEU A 367 -13.74 -1.75 19.37
CA LEU A 367 -13.70 -1.46 17.94
C LEU A 367 -12.50 -0.55 17.65
N VAL A 368 -11.75 -0.88 16.61
CA VAL A 368 -10.70 -0.01 16.07
C VAL A 368 -11.12 0.49 14.69
N TYR A 369 -11.19 1.81 14.56
CA TYR A 369 -11.32 2.50 13.29
C TYR A 369 -9.93 2.95 12.82
N SER A 370 -9.56 2.66 11.57
CA SER A 370 -8.30 3.11 10.99
C SER A 370 -8.46 3.58 9.56
N THR A 371 -7.68 4.59 9.17
CA THR A 371 -7.54 4.97 7.77
C THR A 371 -6.08 5.18 7.41
N CYS A 372 -5.84 5.27 6.11
CA CYS A 372 -4.58 5.67 5.49
C CYS A 372 -4.60 7.15 5.04
N SER A 373 -5.40 8.00 5.70
CA SER A 373 -5.63 9.39 5.34
C SER A 373 -5.04 10.36 6.37
N ILE A 374 -4.58 11.50 5.89
CA ILE A 374 -4.20 12.65 6.73
C ILE A 374 -5.33 13.69 6.88
N HIS A 375 -6.49 13.44 6.28
CA HIS A 375 -7.60 14.39 6.27
C HIS A 375 -8.52 14.19 7.46
N LYS A 376 -8.79 15.29 8.17
CA LYS A 376 -9.66 15.31 9.35
C LYS A 376 -11.07 14.79 9.05
N GLU A 377 -11.55 15.10 7.85
CA GLU A 377 -12.87 14.71 7.35
C GLU A 377 -13.06 13.19 7.25
N GLU A 378 -11.97 12.43 7.11
CA GLU A 378 -11.98 10.96 7.07
C GLU A 378 -11.61 10.34 8.43
N ASN A 379 -11.18 11.15 9.40
CA ASN A 379 -10.60 10.71 10.66
C ASN A 379 -11.44 11.20 11.85
N GLU A 380 -11.05 12.32 12.47
CA GLU A 380 -11.64 12.85 13.70
C GLU A 380 -13.13 13.16 13.51
N ASP A 381 -13.52 13.74 12.37
CA ASP A 381 -14.92 14.12 12.12
C ASP A 381 -15.84 12.88 11.99
N VAL A 382 -15.35 11.79 11.39
CA VAL A 382 -16.07 10.50 11.29
C VAL A 382 -16.29 9.90 12.68
N VAL A 383 -15.24 9.87 13.50
CA VAL A 383 -15.28 9.31 14.85
C VAL A 383 -16.20 10.13 15.76
N LEU A 384 -16.15 11.47 15.68
CA LEU A 384 -17.02 12.36 16.44
C LEU A 384 -18.51 12.17 16.09
N ASP A 385 -18.87 12.12 14.81
CA ASP A 385 -20.26 11.86 14.38
C ASP A 385 -20.74 10.47 14.85
N ALA A 386 -19.90 9.44 14.76
CA ALA A 386 -20.25 8.11 15.21
C ALA A 386 -20.46 8.04 16.74
N LEU A 387 -19.65 8.71 17.55
CA LEU A 387 -19.81 8.72 19.02
C LEU A 387 -21.06 9.48 19.46
N GLN A 388 -21.43 10.58 18.77
CA GLN A 388 -22.68 11.28 19.06
C GLN A 388 -23.91 10.39 18.86
N ARG A 389 -23.83 9.47 17.88
CA ARG A 389 -24.89 8.52 17.51
C ARG A 389 -24.90 7.22 18.31
N ASN A 390 -23.80 6.90 19.01
CA ASN A 390 -23.57 5.61 19.67
C ASN A 390 -22.95 5.83 21.07
N LYS A 391 -23.77 6.35 21.99
CA LYS A 391 -23.35 6.80 23.33
C LYS A 391 -22.84 5.68 24.25
N HIS A 392 -23.03 4.42 23.88
CA HIS A 392 -22.50 3.25 24.60
C HIS A 392 -21.02 2.99 24.33
N PHE A 393 -20.42 3.67 23.35
CA PHE A 393 -18.99 3.65 23.10
C PHE A 393 -18.28 4.89 23.65
N ARG A 394 -17.00 4.73 23.97
CA ARG A 394 -16.10 5.83 24.36
C ARG A 394 -14.72 5.64 23.73
N LEU A 395 -13.98 6.72 23.57
CA LEU A 395 -12.59 6.64 23.16
C LEU A 395 -11.72 6.05 24.28
N VAL A 396 -10.74 5.26 23.88
CA VAL A 396 -9.72 4.69 24.77
C VAL A 396 -8.36 5.19 24.31
N ARG A 397 -7.52 5.62 25.26
CA ARG A 397 -6.16 6.05 24.97
C ARG A 397 -5.31 4.82 24.64
N ILE A 398 -4.84 4.73 23.40
CA ILE A 398 -3.95 3.68 22.90
C ILE A 398 -2.51 4.20 22.76
N PHE A 399 -1.51 3.33 22.91
CA PHE A 399 -0.08 3.60 22.71
C PHE A 399 0.38 4.94 23.33
N PRO A 400 0.35 5.11 24.67
CA PRO A 400 0.71 6.36 25.35
C PRO A 400 2.08 6.92 24.95
N GLU A 401 3.01 6.05 24.57
CA GLU A 401 4.37 6.35 24.13
C GLU A 401 4.48 7.02 22.76
N ILE A 402 3.46 6.90 21.89
CA ILE A 402 3.44 7.57 20.58
C ILE A 402 2.98 9.02 20.76
N ILE A 403 3.79 9.95 20.24
CA ILE A 403 3.63 11.40 20.46
C ILE A 403 2.58 12.03 19.53
N SER A 404 2.45 11.53 18.29
CA SER A 404 1.47 12.05 17.32
C SER A 404 0.04 11.67 17.72
N ARG A 405 -0.84 12.65 17.87
CA ARG A 405 -2.25 12.48 18.28
C ARG A 405 -3.18 13.23 17.33
N GLY A 406 -4.38 12.69 17.17
CA GLY A 406 -5.54 13.36 16.58
C GLY A 406 -6.50 13.88 17.64
#